data_AF-A0A0F4IZF0-F1
#
_entry.id   AF-A0A0F4IZF0-F1
#
_cell.length_a   1.000
_cell.length_b   1.000
_cell.length_c   1.000
_cell.angle_alpha   90.00
_cell.angle_beta   90.00
_cell.angle_gamma   90.00
#
_symmetry.space_group_name_H-M   'P 1'
#
loop_
_entity.id
_entity.type
_entity.pdbx_description
1 polymer ?
#
loop_
_entity_poly.entity_id
_entity_poly.type
_entity_poly.pdbx_seq_one_letter_code
_entity_poly.pdbx_strand_id
1 'polypeptide(L)'
;MGRVAARRARAGALRAGTNSSAASCRRWLEFAGIPVLVVRGFSSQSYADVVRDRVNREYCGARLAVVGDSDCSGEDIERDWVERTGCWSSVTWVLLTYEQTREYGLPTTERKRDDSRGPAFARHVTE
;
A
#
# COMPACT_ATOMS: atom_id res chain seq x y z
N MET A 1 29.98 -3.35 -28.50
CA MET A 1 29.37 -4.64 -28.10
C MET A 1 29.59 -4.82 -26.60
N GLY A 2 28.63 -4.95 -25.70
CA GLY A 2 27.19 -4.68 -25.68
C GLY A 2 26.87 -4.37 -24.22
N ARG A 3 26.15 -3.27 -23.93
CA ARG A 3 25.65 -3.04 -22.57
C ARG A 3 24.56 -4.08 -22.35
N VAL A 4 24.82 -5.07 -21.50
CA VAL A 4 23.76 -5.93 -20.98
C VAL A 4 22.85 -5.00 -20.19
N ALA A 5 21.73 -4.59 -20.77
CA ALA A 5 20.69 -3.88 -20.05
C ALA A 5 20.24 -4.83 -18.93
N ALA A 6 20.65 -4.53 -17.70
CA ALA A 6 20.20 -5.28 -16.53
C ALA A 6 18.67 -5.34 -16.60
N ARG A 7 18.09 -6.54 -16.70
CA ARG A 7 16.65 -6.73 -16.61
C ARG A 7 16.21 -6.14 -15.27
N ARG A 8 15.59 -4.96 -15.30
CA ARG A 8 14.98 -4.37 -14.11
C ARG A 8 13.91 -5.35 -13.62
N ALA A 9 13.95 -5.69 -12.34
CA ALA A 9 12.99 -6.61 -11.77
C ALA A 9 11.58 -6.00 -11.81
N ARG A 10 10.55 -6.83 -11.98
CA ARG A 10 9.18 -6.44 -11.64
C ARG A 10 9.05 -6.61 -10.13
N ALA A 11 9.24 -5.54 -9.36
CA ALA A 11 9.01 -5.62 -7.92
C ALA A 11 7.65 -5.03 -7.55
N GLY A 12 6.96 -5.76 -6.69
CA GLY A 12 5.93 -5.20 -5.84
C GLY A 12 6.60 -4.41 -4.71
N ALA A 13 6.01 -3.30 -4.28
CA ALA A 13 6.30 -2.73 -2.96
C ALA A 13 5.08 -2.98 -2.07
N LEU A 14 5.30 -3.33 -0.81
CA LEU A 14 4.22 -3.43 0.16
C LEU A 14 4.19 -2.16 1.02
N ARG A 15 3.06 -1.45 1.07
CA ARG A 15 2.83 -0.40 2.09
C ARG A 15 2.19 -1.04 3.32
N ALA A 16 2.81 -0.87 4.49
CA ALA A 16 2.23 -1.22 5.78
C ALA A 16 1.80 0.03 6.57
N GLY A 17 0.57 -0.01 7.10
CA GLY A 17 -0.03 1.11 7.85
C GLY A 17 0.53 1.34 9.27
N THR A 18 1.17 0.33 9.89
CA THR A 18 1.77 0.43 11.24
C THR A 18 3.13 -0.28 11.33
N ASN A 19 3.93 0.01 12.36
CA ASN A 19 5.20 -0.70 12.58
C ASN A 19 5.00 -2.20 12.87
N SER A 20 3.95 -2.52 13.61
CA SER A 20 3.64 -3.90 14.04
C SER A 20 3.22 -4.76 12.84
N SER A 21 2.39 -4.20 11.95
CA SER A 21 2.04 -4.83 10.68
C SER A 21 3.25 -4.93 9.75
N ALA A 22 4.09 -3.90 9.69
CA ALA A 22 5.31 -3.90 8.89
C ALA A 22 6.32 -4.99 9.29
N ALA A 23 6.53 -5.21 10.60
CA ALA A 23 7.44 -6.24 11.08
C ALA A 23 6.97 -7.65 10.71
N SER A 24 5.68 -7.93 10.87
CA SER A 24 5.07 -9.20 10.48
C SER A 24 5.13 -9.41 8.96
N CYS A 25 4.79 -8.38 8.18
CA CYS A 25 4.85 -8.44 6.72
C CYS A 25 6.28 -8.64 6.20
N ARG A 26 7.28 -7.97 6.80
CA ARG A 26 8.69 -8.17 6.42
C ARG A 26 9.12 -9.61 6.64
N ARG A 27 8.77 -10.19 7.78
CA ARG A 27 9.07 -11.59 8.08
C ARG A 27 8.36 -12.55 7.11
N TRP A 28 7.10 -12.28 6.77
CA TRP A 28 6.35 -13.13 5.83
C TRP A 28 6.81 -13.00 4.37
N LEU A 29 7.32 -11.83 3.98
CA LEU A 29 7.71 -11.53 2.60
C LEU A 29 9.22 -11.61 2.34
N GLU A 30 10.00 -11.97 3.36
CA GLU A 30 11.45 -12.08 3.26
C GLU A 30 11.88 -13.00 2.09
N PHE A 31 11.22 -14.15 1.95
CA PHE A 31 11.49 -15.10 0.88
C PHE A 31 11.17 -14.56 -0.53
N ALA A 32 10.26 -13.59 -0.63
CA ALA A 32 9.78 -13.07 -1.90
C ALA A 32 10.66 -11.92 -2.43
N GLY A 33 11.60 -11.41 -1.63
CA GLY A 33 12.42 -10.26 -2.00
C GLY A 33 11.63 -8.97 -2.25
N ILE A 34 10.39 -8.91 -1.73
CA ILE A 34 9.48 -7.78 -1.91
C ILE A 34 9.82 -6.69 -0.89
N PRO A 35 10.24 -5.48 -1.30
CA PRO A 35 10.49 -4.39 -0.37
C PRO A 35 9.22 -3.97 0.39
N VAL A 36 9.32 -3.88 1.71
CA VAL A 36 8.24 -3.39 2.60
C VAL A 36 8.52 -1.95 3.03
N LEU A 37 7.68 -1.04 2.53
CA LEU A 37 7.62 0.38 2.85
C LEU A 37 6.67 0.61 4.03
N VAL A 38 7.09 1.41 5.00
CA VAL A 38 6.28 1.70 6.19
C VAL A 38 5.85 3.15 6.14
N VAL A 39 4.55 3.37 6.08
CA VAL A 39 3.96 4.71 5.95
C VAL A 39 3.04 4.95 7.14
N ARG A 40 3.56 5.68 8.14
CA ARG A 40 2.86 5.98 9.40
C ARG A 40 1.94 7.19 9.22
N GLY A 41 0.77 6.97 8.64
CA GLY A 41 -0.13 8.06 8.28
C GLY A 41 0.32 8.79 7.00
N PHE A 42 -0.10 10.04 6.82
CA PHE A 42 0.30 10.86 5.68
C PHE A 42 1.82 11.09 5.69
N SER A 43 2.48 10.81 4.57
CA SER A 43 3.94 10.95 4.46
C SER A 43 4.37 12.34 4.03
N SER A 44 5.58 12.73 4.41
CA SER A 44 6.19 13.93 3.84
C SER A 44 6.51 13.72 2.36
N GLN A 45 6.50 14.82 1.59
CA GLN A 45 6.89 14.79 0.19
C GLN A 45 8.34 14.32 0.00
N SER A 46 9.25 14.77 0.87
CA SER A 46 10.66 14.36 0.84
C SER A 46 10.86 12.84 0.97
N TYR A 47 10.03 12.17 1.78
CA TYR A 47 10.10 10.71 1.89
C TYR A 47 9.52 10.02 0.65
N ALA A 48 8.43 10.56 0.10
CA ALA A 48 7.83 10.05 -1.14
C ALA A 48 8.82 10.16 -2.33
N ASP A 49 9.57 11.26 -2.42
CA ASP A 49 10.58 11.46 -3.47
C ASP A 49 11.73 10.43 -3.36
N VAL A 50 12.24 10.17 -2.15
CA VAL A 50 13.26 9.14 -1.90
C VAL A 50 12.78 7.75 -2.36
N VAL A 51 11.52 7.41 -2.08
CA VAL A 51 10.94 6.14 -2.53
C VAL A 51 10.78 6.13 -4.05
N ARG A 52 10.26 7.22 -4.65
CA ARG A 52 10.08 7.35 -6.10
C ARG A 52 11.39 7.13 -6.84
N ASP A 53 12.46 7.80 -6.41
CA ASP A 53 13.77 7.71 -7.03
C ASP A 53 14.34 6.29 -6.95
N ARG A 54 14.19 5.64 -5.79
CA ARG A 54 14.61 4.25 -5.62
C ARG A 54 13.84 3.31 -6.54
N VAL A 55 12.51 3.45 -6.59
CA VAL A 55 11.64 2.60 -7.43
C VAL A 55 11.98 2.76 -8.91
N ASN A 56 12.13 4.00 -9.38
CA ASN A 56 12.45 4.29 -10.79
C ASN A 56 13.86 3.84 -11.19
N ARG A 57 14.79 3.76 -10.24
CA ARG A 57 16.14 3.24 -10.47
C ARG A 57 16.17 1.72 -10.55
N GLU A 58 15.46 1.05 -9.65
CA GLU A 58 15.57 -0.41 -9.44
C GLU A 58 14.56 -1.22 -10.27
N TYR A 59 13.42 -0.64 -10.61
CA TYR A 59 12.28 -1.37 -11.18
C TYR A 59 11.73 -0.74 -12.47
N CYS A 60 11.00 -1.54 -13.24
CA CYS A 60 10.23 -1.08 -14.40
C CYS A 60 8.80 -1.63 -14.26
N GLY A 61 7.80 -0.75 -14.23
CA GLY A 61 6.41 -1.14 -13.97
C GLY A 61 6.20 -1.66 -12.56
N ALA A 62 6.68 -0.92 -11.55
CA ALA A 62 6.50 -1.30 -10.14
C ALA A 62 5.01 -1.33 -9.77
N ARG A 63 4.61 -2.28 -8.93
CA ARG A 63 3.22 -2.44 -8.47
C ARG A 63 3.18 -2.22 -6.96
N LEU A 64 2.15 -1.56 -6.45
CA LEU A 64 1.98 -1.32 -5.03
C LEU A 64 0.94 -2.30 -4.47
N ALA A 65 1.34 -3.11 -3.49
CA ALA A 65 0.43 -3.86 -2.65
C ALA A 65 0.22 -3.08 -1.34
N VAL A 66 -1.04 -2.91 -0.93
CA VAL A 66 -1.40 -2.12 0.25
C VAL A 66 -1.91 -3.04 1.35
N VAL A 67 -1.31 -2.89 2.54
CA VAL A 67 -1.70 -3.55 3.78
C VAL A 67 -1.93 -2.51 4.85
N GLY A 68 -3.15 -2.48 5.36
CA GLY A 68 -3.56 -1.59 6.43
C GLY A 68 -5.03 -1.77 6.72
N ASP A 69 -5.53 -0.99 7.66
CA ASP A 69 -6.95 -0.98 7.97
C ASP A 69 -7.71 -0.43 6.76
N SER A 70 -8.68 -1.19 6.25
CA SER A 70 -9.59 -0.73 5.20
C SER A 70 -10.69 0.11 5.85
N ASP A 71 -10.32 1.34 6.21
CA ASP A 71 -11.22 2.37 6.69
C ASP A 71 -11.00 3.69 5.94
N CYS A 72 -11.84 4.69 6.22
CA CYS A 72 -11.80 5.97 5.54
C CYS A 72 -10.41 6.65 5.62
N SER A 73 -9.67 6.42 6.72
CA SER A 73 -8.34 6.98 6.88
C SER A 73 -7.29 6.19 6.11
N GLY A 74 -7.40 4.86 6.09
CA GLY A 74 -6.53 3.97 5.32
C GLY A 74 -6.56 4.29 3.83
N GLU A 75 -7.75 4.49 3.26
CA GLU A 75 -7.94 4.86 1.85
C GLU A 75 -7.35 6.24 1.55
N ASP A 76 -7.60 7.24 2.37
CA ASP A 76 -7.06 8.59 2.19
C ASP A 76 -5.53 8.63 2.25
N ILE A 77 -4.93 7.89 3.17
CA ILE A 77 -3.47 7.81 3.29
C ILE A 77 -2.88 7.07 2.08
N GLU A 78 -3.56 6.05 1.58
CA GLU A 78 -3.16 5.33 0.37
C GLU A 78 -3.20 6.26 -0.86
N ARG A 79 -4.30 6.98 -1.04
CA ARG A 79 -4.46 7.95 -2.13
C ARG A 79 -3.38 9.03 -2.11
N ASP A 80 -3.16 9.67 -0.96
CA ASP A 80 -2.10 10.67 -0.79
C ASP A 80 -0.72 10.06 -1.09
N TRP A 81 -0.45 8.85 -0.61
CA TRP A 81 0.82 8.17 -0.88
C TRP A 81 1.05 7.92 -2.37
N VAL A 82 0.04 7.41 -3.07
CA VAL A 82 0.10 7.13 -4.51
C VAL A 82 0.27 8.41 -5.32
N GLU A 83 -0.47 9.46 -4.99
CA GLU A 83 -0.34 10.77 -5.63
C GLU A 83 1.07 11.35 -5.43
N ARG A 84 1.56 11.35 -4.19
CA ARG A 84 2.90 11.87 -3.88
C ARG A 84 4.02 11.09 -4.53
N THR A 85 3.88 9.78 -4.72
CA THR A 85 4.95 8.95 -5.30
C THR A 85 4.87 8.87 -6.81
N GLY A 86 3.68 8.80 -7.41
CA GLY A 86 3.47 8.93 -8.85
C GLY A 86 4.19 7.92 -9.75
N CYS A 87 4.67 6.79 -9.21
CA CYS A 87 5.52 5.83 -9.93
C CYS A 87 4.95 4.41 -10.04
N TRP A 88 3.74 4.17 -9.53
CA TRP A 88 3.13 2.84 -9.52
C TRP A 88 2.34 2.57 -10.79
N SER A 89 2.55 1.41 -11.40
CA SER A 89 1.80 0.92 -12.56
C SER A 89 0.43 0.34 -12.21
N SER A 90 0.27 -0.14 -10.96
CA SER A 90 -1.00 -0.57 -10.40
C SER A 90 -0.93 -0.55 -8.88
N VAL A 91 -2.09 -0.37 -8.23
CA VAL A 91 -2.24 -0.43 -6.78
C VAL A 91 -3.26 -1.51 -6.44
N THR A 92 -3.00 -2.32 -5.41
CA THR A 92 -3.87 -3.43 -5.03
C THR A 92 -3.90 -3.57 -3.51
N TRP A 93 -5.09 -3.58 -2.93
CA TRP A 93 -5.30 -3.92 -1.53
C TRP A 93 -5.25 -5.44 -1.36
N VAL A 94 -4.42 -5.94 -0.45
CA VAL A 94 -4.17 -7.39 -0.33
C VAL A 94 -4.62 -7.99 1.01
N LEU A 95 -4.89 -7.16 2.02
CA LEU A 95 -5.34 -7.60 3.34
C LEU A 95 -6.42 -6.67 3.90
N LEU A 96 -7.32 -7.26 4.70
CA LEU A 96 -8.42 -6.59 5.39
C LEU A 96 -9.40 -5.87 4.45
N THR A 97 -9.56 -6.36 3.22
CA THR A 97 -10.63 -5.87 2.34
C THR A 97 -12.01 -6.17 2.94
N TYR A 98 -13.04 -5.43 2.50
CA TYR A 98 -14.41 -5.67 2.94
C TYR A 98 -14.86 -7.11 2.66
N GLU A 99 -14.58 -7.62 1.46
CA GLU A 99 -14.89 -9.00 1.07
C GLU A 99 -14.24 -10.03 2.00
N GLN A 100 -12.92 -9.90 2.25
CA GLN A 100 -12.20 -10.79 3.17
C GLN A 100 -12.76 -10.71 4.60
N THR A 101 -13.11 -9.52 5.06
CA THR A 101 -13.69 -9.32 6.39
C THR A 101 -15.01 -10.09 6.53
N ARG A 102 -15.84 -10.08 5.48
CA ARG A 102 -17.10 -10.84 5.44
C ARG A 102 -16.88 -12.34 5.28
N GLU A 103 -16.02 -12.75 4.36
CA GLU A 103 -15.72 -14.15 4.04
C GLU A 103 -15.18 -14.90 5.27
N TYR A 104 -14.22 -14.29 5.98
CA TYR A 104 -13.57 -14.91 7.13
C TYR A 104 -14.24 -14.58 8.48
N GLY A 105 -15.38 -13.87 8.47
CA GLY A 105 -16.11 -13.50 9.70
C GLY A 105 -15.25 -12.71 10.68
N LEU A 106 -14.38 -11.82 10.18
CA LEU A 106 -13.44 -11.08 11.02
C LEU A 106 -14.18 -10.04 11.87
N PRO A 107 -13.69 -9.73 13.09
CA PRO A 107 -14.28 -8.69 13.91
C PRO A 107 -14.26 -7.35 13.20
N THR A 108 -15.43 -6.76 12.99
CA THR A 108 -15.57 -5.41 12.42
C THR A 108 -15.59 -4.37 13.53
N THR A 109 -14.76 -3.34 13.40
CA THR A 109 -14.87 -2.16 14.26
C THR A 109 -16.05 -1.32 13.80
N GLU A 110 -16.87 -0.83 14.73
CA GLU A 110 -17.99 0.06 14.38
C GLU A 110 -17.45 1.30 13.66
N ARG A 111 -18.08 1.68 12.53
CA ARG A 111 -17.69 2.88 11.78
C ARG A 111 -17.69 4.08 12.71
N LYS A 112 -16.65 4.90 12.62
CA LYS A 112 -16.67 6.26 13.17
C LYS A 112 -17.76 7.05 12.44
N ARG A 113 -18.96 7.13 13.03
CA ARG A 113 -20.13 7.78 12.41
C ARG A 113 -19.87 9.25 12.07
N ASP A 114 -18.96 9.88 12.78
CA ASP A 114 -18.59 11.30 12.60
C ASP A 114 -17.33 11.52 11.75
N ASP A 115 -16.79 10.48 11.10
CA ASP A 115 -15.70 10.69 10.15
C ASP A 115 -16.26 11.34 8.87
N SER A 116 -15.86 12.59 8.61
CA SER A 116 -16.30 13.37 7.45
C SER A 116 -15.98 12.70 6.11
N ARG A 117 -15.06 11.72 6.08
CA ARG A 117 -14.69 10.92 4.91
C ARG A 117 -15.58 9.69 4.71
N GLY A 118 -16.42 9.38 5.70
CA GLY A 118 -17.34 8.22 5.72
C GLY A 118 -18.23 8.05 4.49
N PRO A 119 -18.82 9.12 3.92
CA PRO A 119 -19.66 9.02 2.73
C PRO A 119 -18.92 8.57 1.47
N ALA A 120 -17.66 8.98 1.28
CA ALA A 120 -16.86 8.57 0.12
C ALA A 120 -16.47 7.09 0.22
N PHE A 121 -15.99 6.68 1.39
CA PHE A 121 -15.61 5.29 1.70
C PHE A 121 -16.81 4.32 1.62
N ALA A 122 -18.04 4.76 1.95
CA ALA A 122 -19.26 3.94 1.86
C ALA A 122 -19.52 3.35 0.47
N ARG A 123 -19.13 4.04 -0.61
CA ARG A 123 -19.38 3.57 -1.97
C ARG A 123 -18.64 2.28 -2.31
N HIS A 124 -17.52 2.01 -1.63
CA HIS A 124 -16.65 0.86 -1.91
C HIS A 124 -16.98 -0.41 -1.09
N VAL A 125 -17.96 -0.33 -0.18
CA VAL A 125 -18.32 -1.43 0.73
C VAL A 125 -19.81 -1.78 0.71
N THR A 126 -20.57 -1.17 -0.21
CA THR A 126 -22.02 -1.38 -0.35
C THR A 126 -22.42 -1.99 -1.71
N GLU A 127 -21.48 -2.10 -2.66
CA GLU A 127 -21.59 -2.96 -3.85
C GLU A 127 -21.01 -4.34 -3.55
#